data_AF-A0A174E5J6-F1
#
_entry.id   AF-A0A174E5J6-F1
#
_cell.length_a   1.000
_cell.length_b   1.000
_cell.length_c   1.000
_cell.angle_alpha   90.00
_cell.angle_beta   90.00
_cell.angle_gamma   90.00
#
_symmetry.space_group_name_H-M   'P 1'
#
loop_
_entity.id
_entity.type
_entity.pdbx_description
1 polymer ?
#
loop_
_entity_poly.entity_id
_entity_poly.type
_entity_poly.pdbx_seq_one_letter_code
_entity_poly.pdbx_strand_id
1 'polypeptide(L)'
;MNKPRIAQVLGVEVGEEFTYDFGANQVNRGAFKIGADGKRYYKTGDLWNPCYNEDDLAVIINHPDRIIRKPRWTQQEVELAKAAKKLFPEASDLARMNACALALSNDHGGHIANINSDLFPSLPLGLCVKLDEIIGGAK
;
A
#
# COMPACT_ATOMS: atom_id res chain seq x y z
N MET A 1 -22.20 6.72 -11.09
CA MET A 1 -22.70 6.73 -9.69
C MET A 1 -21.86 7.72 -8.90
N ASN A 2 -22.48 8.51 -8.04
CA ASN A 2 -21.73 9.41 -7.16
C ASN A 2 -20.94 8.58 -6.15
N LYS A 3 -19.67 8.97 -5.92
CA LYS A 3 -18.80 8.36 -4.90
C LYS A 3 -19.51 8.36 -3.53
N PRO A 4 -19.62 7.21 -2.83
CA PRO A 4 -20.28 7.14 -1.52
C PRO A 4 -19.71 8.15 -0.52
N ARG A 5 -20.57 8.72 0.34
CA ARG A 5 -20.15 9.78 1.29
C ARG A 5 -19.01 9.32 2.20
N ILE A 6 -19.05 8.08 2.67
CA ILE A 6 -17.97 7.49 3.48
C ILE A 6 -16.63 7.45 2.73
N ALA A 7 -16.60 7.09 1.44
CA ALA A 7 -15.37 7.12 0.65
C ALA A 7 -14.80 8.54 0.51
N GLN A 8 -15.67 9.56 0.41
CA GLN A 8 -15.25 10.96 0.39
C GLN A 8 -14.68 11.40 1.75
N VAL A 9 -15.34 11.04 2.85
CA VAL A 9 -14.90 11.38 4.22
C VAL A 9 -13.54 10.76 4.53
N LEU A 10 -13.33 9.52 4.10
CA LEU A 10 -12.07 8.80 4.29
C LEU A 10 -10.98 9.20 3.28
N GLY A 11 -11.33 9.93 2.22
CA GLY A 11 -10.39 10.28 1.16
C GLY A 11 -9.82 9.05 0.44
N VAL A 12 -10.65 8.04 0.21
CA VAL A 12 -10.28 6.80 -0.52
C VAL A 12 -11.15 6.65 -1.76
N GLU A 13 -10.65 6.00 -2.81
CA GLU A 13 -11.43 5.63 -3.97
C GLU A 13 -12.30 4.40 -3.71
N VAL A 14 -13.39 4.28 -4.48
CA VAL A 14 -14.25 3.09 -4.41
C VAL A 14 -13.43 1.87 -4.82
N GLY A 15 -13.41 0.86 -3.95
CA GLY A 15 -12.62 -0.35 -4.14
C GLY A 15 -11.13 -0.22 -3.83
N GLU A 16 -10.63 0.96 -3.45
CA GLU A 16 -9.25 1.14 -3.00
C GLU A 16 -8.98 0.26 -1.77
N GLU A 17 -7.93 -0.58 -1.86
CA GLU A 17 -7.42 -1.31 -0.71
C GLU A 17 -6.59 -0.37 0.17
N PHE A 18 -6.92 -0.31 1.46
CA PHE A 18 -6.15 0.41 2.46
C PHE A 18 -6.08 -0.37 3.77
N THR A 19 -5.04 -0.17 4.56
CA THR A 19 -4.98 -0.64 5.94
C THR A 19 -5.16 0.55 6.88
N TYR A 20 -5.30 0.30 8.17
CA TYR A 20 -5.56 1.35 9.15
C TYR A 20 -4.77 1.11 10.43
N ASP A 21 -4.15 2.16 10.95
CA ASP A 21 -3.47 2.12 12.24
C ASP A 21 -4.46 2.34 13.40
N PHE A 22 -4.88 1.23 14.01
CA PHE A 22 -5.74 1.26 15.21
C PHE A 22 -4.96 1.54 16.52
N GLY A 23 -3.64 1.72 16.45
CA GLY A 23 -2.77 1.88 17.61
C GLY A 23 -2.54 0.57 18.37
N ALA A 24 -1.79 0.66 19.48
CA ALA A 24 -1.24 -0.49 20.23
C ALA A 24 -2.28 -1.45 20.85
N ASN A 25 -3.55 -1.07 20.90
CA ASN A 25 -4.58 -1.79 21.66
C ASN A 25 -5.58 -2.57 20.81
N GLN A 26 -5.41 -2.66 19.48
CA GLN A 26 -6.34 -3.40 18.63
C GLN A 26 -5.64 -4.26 17.58
N VAL A 27 -6.18 -5.45 17.36
CA VAL A 27 -5.69 -6.41 16.37
C VAL A 27 -5.94 -5.83 14.98
N ASN A 28 -4.85 -5.58 14.23
CA ASN A 28 -4.93 -5.13 12.84
C ASN A 28 -5.69 -6.18 12.02
N ARG A 29 -6.85 -5.80 11.46
CA ARG A 29 -7.76 -6.73 10.75
C ARG A 29 -7.43 -6.92 9.26
N GLY A 30 -6.24 -6.49 8.83
CA GLY A 30 -5.81 -6.57 7.44
C GLY A 30 -6.34 -5.41 6.60
N ALA A 31 -6.55 -5.66 5.30
CA ALA A 31 -6.96 -4.63 4.34
C ALA A 31 -8.47 -4.39 4.37
N PHE A 32 -8.86 -3.13 4.19
CA PHE A 32 -10.21 -2.64 4.03
C PHE A 32 -10.42 -2.06 2.64
N LYS A 33 -11.70 -1.92 2.26
CA LYS A 33 -12.13 -1.09 1.13
C LYS A 33 -13.53 -0.55 1.36
N ILE A 34 -13.90 0.50 0.63
CA ILE A 34 -15.28 0.97 0.52
C ILE A 34 -15.86 0.50 -0.82
N GLY A 35 -16.97 -0.23 -0.78
CA GLY A 35 -17.69 -0.69 -1.97
C GLY A 35 -18.49 0.43 -2.64
N ALA A 36 -18.92 0.20 -3.88
CA ALA A 36 -19.79 1.13 -4.61
C ALA A 36 -21.17 1.29 -3.93
N ASP A 37 -21.56 0.31 -3.12
CA ASP A 37 -22.76 0.32 -2.28
C ASP A 37 -22.59 1.12 -0.98
N GLY A 38 -21.41 1.72 -0.75
CA GLY A 38 -21.09 2.51 0.43
C GLY A 38 -20.79 1.68 1.67
N LYS A 39 -20.71 0.35 1.57
CA LYS A 39 -20.36 -0.51 2.70
C LYS A 39 -18.84 -0.65 2.82
N ARG A 40 -18.36 -0.80 4.05
CA ARG A 40 -16.98 -1.17 4.34
C ARG A 40 -16.83 -2.68 4.28
N TYR A 41 -15.77 -3.13 3.64
CA TYR A 41 -15.37 -4.53 3.58
C TYR A 41 -14.00 -4.70 4.23
N TYR A 42 -13.73 -5.89 4.77
CA TYR A 42 -12.41 -6.31 5.21
C TYR A 42 -11.99 -7.58 4.45
N LYS A 43 -10.68 -7.75 4.27
CA LYS A 43 -10.11 -8.86 3.51
C LYS A 43 -9.75 -10.03 4.44
N THR A 44 -10.11 -11.24 4.06
CA THR A 44 -9.70 -12.49 4.73
C THR A 44 -9.21 -13.46 3.68
N GLY A 45 -7.89 -13.70 3.63
CA GLY A 45 -7.26 -14.32 2.46
C GLY A 45 -7.50 -13.46 1.22
N ASP A 46 -8.12 -14.04 0.18
CA ASP A 46 -8.49 -13.33 -1.05
C ASP A 46 -9.97 -12.87 -1.07
N LEU A 47 -10.74 -13.19 -0.03
CA LEU A 47 -12.17 -12.88 0.04
C LEU A 47 -12.44 -11.53 0.71
N TRP A 48 -13.42 -10.81 0.17
CA TRP A 48 -13.93 -9.55 0.73
C TRP A 48 -15.23 -9.79 1.48
N ASN A 49 -15.21 -9.53 2.78
CA ASN A 49 -16.36 -9.74 3.66
C ASN A 49 -16.93 -8.40 4.12
N PRO A 50 -18.26 -8.23 4.16
CA PRO A 50 -18.88 -7.06 4.77
C PRO A 50 -18.43 -6.88 6.23
N CYS A 51 -18.15 -5.64 6.64
CA CYS A 51 -17.70 -5.31 7.99
C CYS A 51 -18.77 -4.54 8.76
N TYR A 52 -19.28 -5.10 9.86
CA TYR A 52 -20.37 -4.53 10.66
C TYR A 52 -19.92 -3.99 12.03
N ASN A 53 -18.61 -3.80 12.26
CA ASN A 53 -18.12 -3.27 13.53
C ASN A 53 -18.20 -1.73 13.56
N GLU A 54 -19.25 -1.19 14.18
CA GLU A 54 -19.51 0.25 14.24
C GLU A 54 -18.43 1.02 15.02
N ASP A 55 -17.84 0.43 16.06
CA ASP A 55 -16.78 1.09 16.86
C ASP A 55 -15.54 1.36 15.99
N ASP A 56 -15.09 0.35 15.23
CA ASP A 56 -13.98 0.51 14.29
C ASP A 56 -14.33 1.56 13.22
N LEU A 57 -15.59 1.62 12.78
CA LEU A 57 -16.02 2.58 11.76
C LEU A 57 -15.96 4.01 12.28
N ALA A 58 -16.44 4.24 13.50
CA ALA A 58 -16.36 5.53 14.16
C ALA A 58 -14.92 6.00 14.30
N VAL A 59 -14.00 5.12 14.71
CA VAL A 59 -12.56 5.43 14.83
C VAL A 59 -11.97 5.83 13.49
N ILE A 60 -12.22 5.07 12.42
CA ILE A 60 -11.69 5.35 11.07
C ILE A 60 -12.23 6.67 10.51
N ILE A 61 -13.51 6.97 10.73
CA ILE A 61 -14.14 8.23 10.30
C ILE A 61 -13.57 9.43 11.05
N ASN A 62 -13.28 9.29 12.35
CA ASN A 62 -12.76 10.38 13.17
C ASN A 62 -11.27 10.64 12.97
N HIS A 63 -10.51 9.63 12.49
CA HIS A 63 -9.07 9.76 12.25
C HIS A 63 -8.66 9.20 10.86
N PRO A 64 -9.19 9.76 9.76
CA PRO A 64 -8.89 9.28 8.41
C PRO A 64 -7.40 9.48 8.03
N ASP A 65 -6.66 10.30 8.78
CA ASP A 65 -5.21 10.48 8.67
C ASP A 65 -4.41 9.21 9.00
N ARG A 66 -5.00 8.26 9.74
CA ARG A 66 -4.38 6.98 10.08
C ARG A 66 -4.58 5.88 9.03
N ILE A 67 -5.20 6.22 7.91
CA ILE A 67 -5.34 5.33 6.75
C ILE A 67 -3.97 5.16 6.10
N ILE A 68 -3.52 3.91 6.04
CA ILE A 68 -2.28 3.52 5.37
C ILE A 68 -2.65 2.99 3.99
N ARG A 69 -2.27 3.73 2.94
CA ARG A 69 -2.54 3.36 1.55
C ARG A 69 -1.39 2.53 1.00
N LYS A 70 -1.69 1.57 0.13
CA LYS A 70 -0.65 1.00 -0.74
C LYS A 70 -0.11 2.10 -1.65
N PRO A 71 1.21 2.17 -1.89
CA PRO A 71 1.77 3.05 -2.90
C PRO A 71 1.06 2.86 -4.25
N ARG A 72 0.76 3.95 -4.94
CA ARG A 72 0.29 3.92 -6.33
C ARG A 72 1.45 4.31 -7.22
N TRP A 73 1.84 3.40 -8.09
CA TRP A 73 3.02 3.58 -8.95
C TRP A 73 2.66 4.31 -10.23
N THR A 74 3.48 5.29 -10.59
CA THR A 74 3.44 5.92 -11.91
C THR A 74 4.00 4.98 -12.97
N GLN A 75 3.66 5.21 -14.25
CA GLN A 75 4.23 4.43 -15.35
C GLN A 75 5.77 4.50 -15.38
N GLN A 76 6.34 5.64 -14.99
CA GLN A 76 7.79 5.80 -14.88
C GLN A 76 8.38 4.88 -13.81
N GLU A 77 7.77 4.83 -12.61
CA GLU A 77 8.20 3.94 -11.52
C GLU A 77 8.08 2.46 -11.93
N VAL A 78 7.03 2.11 -12.67
CA VAL A 78 6.86 0.76 -13.25
C VAL A 78 8.01 0.41 -14.20
N GLU A 79 8.36 1.29 -15.14
CA GLU A 79 9.47 1.04 -16.07
C GLU A 79 10.83 1.01 -15.38
N LEU A 80 11.03 1.85 -14.36
CA LEU A 80 12.24 1.82 -13.52
C LEU A 80 12.35 0.51 -12.74
N ALA A 81 11.25 -0.01 -12.20
CA ALA A 81 11.25 -1.31 -11.52
C ALA A 81 11.59 -2.46 -12.49
N LYS A 82 11.06 -2.43 -13.72
CA LYS A 82 11.44 -3.40 -14.77
C LYS A 82 12.93 -3.30 -15.13
N ALA A 83 13.44 -2.08 -15.27
CA ALA A 83 14.86 -1.85 -15.55
C ALA A 83 15.75 -2.35 -14.41
N ALA A 84 15.36 -2.12 -13.15
CA ALA A 84 16.06 -2.64 -11.98
C ALA A 84 16.13 -4.17 -11.99
N LYS A 85 15.02 -4.89 -12.26
CA LYS A 85 15.04 -6.36 -12.40
C LYS A 85 15.92 -6.83 -13.56
N LYS A 86 15.99 -6.07 -14.66
CA LYS A 86 16.84 -6.43 -15.81
C LYS A 86 18.34 -6.27 -15.50
N LEU A 87 18.70 -5.22 -14.77
CA LEU A 87 20.09 -4.94 -14.38
C LEU A 87 20.55 -5.83 -13.21
N PHE A 88 19.65 -6.10 -12.28
CA PHE A 88 19.89 -6.91 -11.09
C PHE A 88 18.81 -8.01 -11.01
N PRO A 89 19.02 -9.15 -11.70
CA PRO A 89 18.01 -10.22 -11.76
C PRO A 89 17.59 -10.79 -10.40
N GLU A 90 18.46 -10.71 -9.39
CA GLU A 90 18.17 -11.15 -8.02
C GLU A 90 17.45 -10.09 -7.16
N ALA A 91 17.23 -8.88 -7.69
CA ALA A 91 16.51 -7.86 -6.96
C ALA A 91 15.04 -8.25 -6.78
N SER A 92 14.58 -8.22 -5.54
CA SER A 92 13.22 -8.58 -5.13
C SER A 92 12.53 -7.38 -4.48
N ASP A 93 13.23 -6.68 -3.59
CA ASP A 93 12.64 -5.70 -2.68
C ASP A 93 13.26 -4.32 -2.89
N LEU A 94 12.42 -3.29 -2.74
CA LEU A 94 12.78 -1.89 -2.80
C LEU A 94 12.27 -1.18 -1.55
N ALA A 95 13.18 -0.54 -0.81
CA ALA A 95 12.84 0.01 0.49
C ALA A 95 13.35 1.44 0.69
N ARG A 96 12.51 2.34 1.21
CA ARG A 96 12.90 3.72 1.53
C ARG A 96 13.23 3.84 3.00
N MET A 97 14.50 3.67 3.35
CA MET A 97 14.96 3.70 4.74
C MET A 97 15.36 5.10 5.21
N ASN A 98 15.64 6.03 4.30
CA ASN A 98 15.94 7.42 4.61
C ASN A 98 15.42 8.35 3.50
N ALA A 99 15.57 9.66 3.71
CA ALA A 99 15.04 10.68 2.80
C ALA A 99 15.74 10.74 1.44
N CYS A 100 16.98 10.23 1.33
CA CYS A 100 17.83 10.46 0.16
C CYS A 100 18.01 9.23 -0.74
N ALA A 101 17.89 8.02 -0.18
CA ALA A 101 18.21 6.78 -0.87
C ALA A 101 17.16 5.69 -0.66
N LEU A 102 17.03 4.85 -1.69
CA LEU A 102 16.30 3.59 -1.67
C LEU A 102 17.30 2.45 -1.65
N ALA A 103 17.05 1.44 -0.82
CA ALA A 103 17.81 0.20 -0.81
C ALA A 103 17.12 -0.81 -1.74
N LEU A 104 17.92 -1.41 -2.63
CA LEU A 104 17.54 -2.56 -3.43
C LEU A 104 18.14 -3.80 -2.75
N SER A 105 17.32 -4.83 -2.53
CA SER A 105 17.76 -6.09 -1.91
C SER A 105 17.18 -7.31 -2.60
N ASN A 106 17.83 -8.45 -2.41
CA ASN A 106 17.26 -9.75 -2.80
C ASN A 106 16.25 -10.25 -1.75
N ASP A 107 15.57 -11.34 -2.08
CA ASP A 107 14.53 -11.99 -1.27
C ASP A 107 15.06 -12.63 0.03
N HIS A 108 16.38 -12.74 0.18
CA HIS A 108 17.07 -13.20 1.39
C HIS A 108 17.55 -12.05 2.28
N GLY A 109 17.23 -10.80 1.93
CA GLY A 109 17.65 -9.60 2.69
C GLY A 109 19.08 -9.14 2.40
N GLY A 110 19.73 -9.70 1.38
CA GLY A 110 21.04 -9.26 0.90
C GLY A 110 20.95 -7.92 0.18
N HIS A 111 21.77 -6.96 0.60
CA HIS A 111 21.89 -5.65 -0.05
C HIS A 111 22.51 -5.80 -1.44
N ILE A 112 21.92 -5.13 -2.44
CA ILE A 112 22.42 -5.11 -3.82
C ILE A 112 22.98 -3.72 -4.16
N ALA A 113 22.16 -2.68 -3.96
CA ALA A 113 22.51 -1.31 -4.35
C ALA A 113 21.69 -0.28 -3.59
N ASN A 114 22.19 0.97 -3.58
CA ASN A 114 21.40 2.14 -3.21
C ASN A 114 21.12 2.98 -4.46
N ILE A 115 19.89 3.43 -4.63
CA ILE A 115 19.48 4.31 -5.74
C ILE A 115 18.85 5.59 -5.22
N ASN A 116 18.84 6.65 -6.04
CA ASN A 116 18.23 7.92 -5.65
C ASN A 116 16.73 7.73 -5.36
N SER A 117 16.27 8.26 -4.21
CA SER A 117 14.87 8.18 -3.81
C SER A 117 13.89 8.96 -4.67
N ASP A 118 14.37 9.94 -5.44
CA ASP A 118 13.55 10.69 -6.40
C ASP A 118 13.07 9.83 -7.57
N LEU A 119 13.64 8.64 -7.76
CA LEU A 119 13.21 7.67 -8.77
C LEU A 119 11.87 7.01 -8.42
N PHE A 120 11.52 6.95 -7.13
CA PHE A 120 10.27 6.38 -6.64
C PHE A 120 9.61 7.31 -5.62
N PRO A 121 9.13 8.49 -6.05
CA PRO A 121 8.50 9.45 -5.16
C PRO A 121 7.23 8.89 -4.49
N SER A 122 6.58 7.90 -5.09
CA SER A 122 5.36 7.28 -4.56
C SER A 122 5.63 6.30 -3.42
N LEU A 123 6.89 5.90 -3.19
CA LEU A 123 7.28 5.03 -2.07
C LEU A 123 7.51 5.87 -0.80
N PRO A 124 6.68 5.73 0.25
CA PRO A 124 6.84 6.48 1.49
C PRO A 124 8.07 6.03 2.30
N LEU A 125 8.58 6.94 3.13
CA LEU A 125 9.63 6.63 4.10
C LEU A 125 9.19 5.52 5.06
N GLY A 126 10.09 4.57 5.34
CA GLY A 126 9.86 3.43 6.23
C GLY A 126 9.16 2.24 5.58
N LEU A 127 8.79 2.33 4.29
CA LEU A 127 8.12 1.24 3.58
C LEU A 127 9.10 0.42 2.75
N CYS A 128 8.83 -0.89 2.69
CA CYS A 128 9.47 -1.85 1.81
C CYS A 128 8.39 -2.48 0.92
N VAL A 129 8.65 -2.58 -0.38
CA VAL A 129 7.72 -3.14 -1.37
C VAL A 129 8.44 -4.09 -2.30
N LYS A 130 7.70 -5.03 -2.89
CA LYS A 130 8.29 -5.91 -3.92
C LYS A 130 8.33 -5.21 -5.26
N LEU A 131 9.40 -5.41 -6.02
CA LEU A 131 9.47 -4.92 -7.41
C LEU A 131 8.32 -5.48 -8.25
N ASP A 132 7.91 -6.72 -8.03
CA ASP A 132 6.79 -7.33 -8.77
C ASP A 132 5.44 -6.64 -8.47
N GLU A 133 5.25 -6.15 -7.23
CA GLU A 133 4.07 -5.34 -6.87
C GLU A 133 4.08 -3.99 -7.59
N ILE A 134 5.26 -3.40 -7.79
CA ILE A 134 5.43 -2.18 -8.57
C ILE A 134 5.09 -2.43 -10.03
N ILE A 135 5.60 -3.53 -10.60
CA ILE A 135 5.45 -3.88 -12.02
C ILE A 135 3.98 -4.24 -12.36
N GLY A 136 3.16 -4.55 -11.35
CA GLY A 136 1.81 -5.07 -11.55
C GLY A 136 1.80 -6.55 -11.95
N GLY A 137 2.92 -7.25 -11.72
CA GLY A 137 3.00 -8.70 -11.90
C GLY A 137 2.35 -9.38 -10.71
N ALA A 138 1.09 -9.77 -10.84
CA ALA A 138 0.52 -10.78 -9.95
C ALA A 138 1.26 -12.11 -10.19
N LYS A 139 1.69 -12.77 -9.10
CA LYS A 139 1.95 -14.22 -9.13
C LYS A 139 0.65 -14.96 -9.36
#